data_AF-A0A2V6RDK6-F1
#
_entry.id   AF-A0A2V6RDK6-F1
#
_cell.length_a   1.000
_cell.length_b   1.000
_cell.length_c   1.000
_cell.angle_alpha   90.00
_cell.angle_beta   90.00
_cell.angle_gamma   90.00
#
_symmetry.space_group_name_H-M   'P 1'
#
loop_
_entity.id
_entity.type
_entity.pdbx_description
1 polymer ?
#
loop_
_entity_poly.entity_id
_entity_poly.type
_entity_poly.pdbx_seq_one_letter_code
_entity_poly.pdbx_strand_id
1 'polypeptide(L)'
;MLTARGAPLALLVVFLAIAGTVLLWVRIDQRPPAWDHANHLERMVACADDLAAGRLRLILERSSFYPPLVPCAASLVYRLLPSDAAAGQVTILLFLGVGMVATYLLGRRFFDPTASAAAAVMFATAPFVVFSTLNFQLDLPLAAVAALFLYVLLRTEEFRSIPWSVAVGVVGAVGLLTKPPFAVFALPPALWLAWPAVRRRRPGPLLAGAAVLLALCLPWYGLRAFGLPAQLLNRSFRQAAEQGSPPV
;
A
#
# COMPACT_ATOMS: atom_id res chain seq x y z
N MET A 1 28.07 13.78 -7.18
CA MET A 1 26.75 14.35 -6.85
C MET A 1 25.79 14.01 -7.98
N LEU A 2 24.62 13.44 -7.68
CA LEU A 2 23.61 13.16 -8.70
C LEU A 2 22.91 14.46 -9.08
N THR A 3 22.74 14.71 -10.39
CA THR A 3 21.87 15.79 -10.85
C THR A 3 20.41 15.40 -10.64
N ALA A 4 19.51 16.38 -10.62
CA ALA A 4 18.07 16.11 -10.55
C ALA A 4 17.56 15.21 -11.68
N ARG A 5 18.27 15.16 -12.81
CA ARG A 5 17.98 14.29 -13.96
C ARG A 5 18.65 12.92 -13.88
N GLY A 6 19.79 12.80 -13.20
CA GLY A 6 20.51 11.53 -13.03
C GLY A 6 19.95 10.64 -11.91
N ALA A 7 19.36 11.23 -10.87
CA ALA A 7 18.80 10.46 -9.74
C ALA A 7 17.70 9.46 -10.13
N PRO A 8 16.71 9.80 -10.99
CA PRO A 8 15.71 8.84 -11.45
C PRO A 8 16.31 7.62 -12.16
N LEU A 9 17.33 7.82 -13.01
CA LEU A 9 18.01 6.72 -13.69
C LEU A 9 18.74 5.81 -12.70
N ALA A 10 19.44 6.40 -11.72
CA ALA A 10 20.11 5.64 -10.67
C ALA A 10 19.11 4.79 -9.86
N LEU A 11 17.96 5.36 -9.49
CA LEU A 11 16.90 4.63 -8.78
C LEU A 11 16.30 3.51 -9.65
N LEU A 12 16.12 3.74 -10.95
CA LEU A 12 15.67 2.71 -11.88
C LEU A 12 16.66 1.54 -11.93
N VAL A 13 17.96 1.82 -12.04
CA VAL A 13 19.01 0.78 -12.04
C VAL A 13 18.98 -0.03 -10.74
N VAL A 14 18.89 0.64 -9.59
CA VAL A 14 18.79 -0.04 -8.28
C VAL A 14 17.52 -0.89 -8.20
N PHE A 15 16.38 -0.34 -8.61
CA PHE A 15 15.12 -1.07 -8.66
C PHE A 15 15.22 -2.33 -9.52
N LEU A 16 15.77 -2.22 -10.74
CA LEU A 16 15.95 -3.36 -11.65
C LEU A 16 16.92 -4.40 -11.09
N ALA A 17 17.97 -3.98 -10.38
CA ALA A 17 18.89 -4.90 -9.72
C ALA A 17 18.22 -5.69 -8.58
N ILE A 18 17.42 -5.02 -7.75
CA ILE A 18 16.63 -5.67 -6.69
C ILE A 18 15.60 -6.60 -7.30
N ALA A 19 14.81 -6.12 -8.27
CA ALA A 19 13.80 -6.91 -8.95
C ALA A 19 14.40 -8.15 -9.63
N GLY A 20 15.53 -8.01 -10.33
CA GLY A 20 16.25 -9.12 -10.95
C GLY A 20 16.71 -10.16 -9.93
N THR A 21 17.28 -9.71 -8.81
CA THR A 21 17.71 -10.60 -7.71
C THR A 21 16.52 -11.35 -7.10
N VAL A 22 15.42 -10.65 -6.82
CA VAL A 22 14.20 -11.24 -6.25
C VAL A 22 13.56 -12.24 -7.21
N LEU A 23 13.46 -11.90 -8.50
CA LEU A 23 12.92 -12.81 -9.51
C LEU A 23 13.81 -14.05 -9.70
N LEU A 24 15.13 -13.89 -9.61
CA LEU A 24 16.06 -15.02 -9.61
C LEU A 24 15.85 -15.90 -8.37
N TRP A 25 15.73 -15.30 -7.19
CA TRP A 25 15.46 -16.03 -5.94
C TRP A 25 14.17 -16.84 -6.03
N VAL A 26 13.07 -16.23 -6.46
CA VAL A 26 11.75 -16.89 -6.57
C VAL A 26 11.75 -17.99 -7.64
N ARG A 27 12.66 -17.97 -8.62
CA ARG A 27 12.86 -19.10 -9.53
C ARG A 27 13.58 -20.27 -8.88
N ILE A 28 14.44 -20.01 -7.91
CA ILE A 28 15.22 -21.05 -7.20
C ILE A 28 14.38 -21.64 -6.06
N ASP A 29 13.76 -20.79 -5.25
CA ASP A 29 12.95 -21.20 -4.11
C ASP A 29 11.48 -21.38 -4.52
N GLN A 30 11.08 -22.66 -4.66
CA GLN A 30 9.73 -23.06 -5.08
C GLN A 30 8.86 -23.50 -3.89
N ARG A 31 9.24 -23.17 -2.66
CA ARG A 31 8.44 -23.53 -1.48
C ARG A 31 7.09 -22.82 -1.54
N PRO A 32 6.01 -23.49 -1.13
CA PRO A 32 4.71 -22.85 -1.04
C PRO A 32 4.74 -21.72 0.00
N PRO A 33 4.02 -20.61 -0.23
CA PRO A 33 3.92 -19.53 0.74
C PRO A 33 3.25 -20.04 2.02
N ALA A 34 3.71 -19.56 3.18
CA ALA A 34 3.15 -19.93 4.48
C ALA A 34 2.25 -18.82 5.06
N TRP A 35 1.35 -19.21 5.96
CA TRP A 35 0.55 -18.30 6.79
C TRP A 35 -0.17 -17.19 6.00
N ASP A 36 0.03 -15.93 6.40
CA ASP A 36 -0.60 -14.76 5.78
C ASP A 36 -0.22 -14.60 4.31
N HIS A 37 0.96 -15.05 3.88
CA HIS A 37 1.36 -14.98 2.49
C HIS A 37 0.45 -15.85 1.60
N ALA A 38 0.18 -17.08 2.04
CA ALA A 38 -0.77 -17.97 1.38
C ALA A 38 -2.19 -17.39 1.42
N ASN A 39 -2.64 -16.90 2.58
CA ASN A 39 -3.98 -16.30 2.74
C ASN A 39 -4.19 -15.11 1.79
N HIS A 40 -3.18 -14.26 1.59
CA HIS A 40 -3.29 -13.14 0.65
C HIS A 40 -3.28 -13.61 -0.80
N LEU A 41 -2.50 -14.63 -1.14
CA LEU A 41 -2.42 -15.19 -2.48
C LEU A 41 -3.74 -15.87 -2.89
N GLU A 42 -4.34 -16.67 -2.00
CA GLU A 42 -5.67 -17.25 -2.22
C GLU A 42 -6.72 -16.17 -2.48
N ARG A 43 -6.65 -15.06 -1.73
CA ARG A 43 -7.59 -13.94 -1.87
C ARG A 43 -7.39 -13.16 -3.16
N MET A 44 -6.18 -13.13 -3.70
CA MET A 44 -5.92 -12.60 -5.05
C MET A 44 -6.61 -13.46 -6.11
N VAL A 45 -6.41 -14.79 -6.07
CA VAL A 45 -7.03 -15.74 -7.02
C VAL A 45 -8.55 -15.64 -6.93
N ALA A 46 -9.10 -15.70 -5.73
CA ALA A 46 -10.52 -15.50 -5.47
C ALA A 46 -11.07 -14.17 -6.02
N CYS A 47 -10.32 -13.08 -5.87
CA CYS A 47 -10.74 -11.80 -6.44
C CYS A 47 -10.71 -11.82 -7.98
N ALA A 48 -9.76 -12.55 -8.59
CA ALA A 48 -9.73 -12.73 -10.04
C ALA A 48 -11.04 -13.37 -10.55
N ASP A 49 -11.49 -14.43 -9.87
CA ASP A 49 -12.71 -15.17 -10.19
C ASP A 49 -13.98 -14.36 -9.92
N ASP A 50 -14.02 -13.63 -8.81
CA ASP A 50 -15.15 -12.77 -8.47
C ASP A 50 -15.27 -11.61 -9.47
N LEU A 51 -14.16 -10.99 -9.87
CA LEU A 51 -14.14 -9.95 -10.91
C LEU A 51 -14.55 -10.50 -12.27
N ALA A 52 -14.09 -11.69 -12.65
CA ALA A 52 -14.45 -12.32 -13.93
C ALA A 52 -15.95 -12.63 -14.01
N ALA A 53 -16.55 -13.03 -12.88
CA ALA A 53 -17.97 -13.33 -12.77
C ALA A 53 -18.86 -12.11 -12.41
N GLY A 54 -18.30 -10.91 -12.30
CA GLY A 54 -19.05 -9.70 -11.93
C GLY A 54 -19.58 -9.68 -10.49
N ARG A 55 -19.03 -10.50 -9.58
CA ARG A 55 -19.48 -10.70 -8.20
C ARG A 55 -18.89 -9.65 -7.24
N LEU A 56 -19.08 -8.36 -7.55
CA LEU A 56 -18.51 -7.24 -6.79
C LEU A 56 -18.90 -7.25 -5.30
N ARG A 57 -20.13 -7.67 -5.00
CA ARG A 57 -20.62 -7.79 -3.62
C ARG A 57 -19.79 -8.81 -2.81
N LEU A 58 -19.44 -9.95 -3.41
CA LEU A 58 -18.62 -10.95 -2.73
C LEU A 58 -17.23 -10.42 -2.42
N ILE A 59 -16.62 -9.64 -3.33
CA ILE A 59 -15.32 -8.99 -3.07
C ILE A 59 -15.39 -8.12 -1.81
N LEU A 60 -16.48 -7.37 -1.67
CA LEU A 60 -16.68 -6.47 -0.52
C LEU A 60 -17.03 -7.21 0.77
N GLU A 61 -17.60 -8.42 0.72
CA GLU A 61 -18.04 -9.19 1.91
C GLU A 61 -17.01 -10.25 2.36
N ARG A 62 -16.17 -10.75 1.45
CA ARG A 62 -15.30 -11.94 1.64
C ARG A 62 -14.33 -11.84 2.81
N SER A 63 -13.86 -10.64 3.17
CA SER A 63 -13.03 -10.46 4.36
C SER A 63 -13.52 -9.33 5.23
N SER A 64 -13.75 -9.68 6.48
CA SER A 64 -14.14 -8.72 7.50
C SER A 64 -12.94 -7.92 8.04
N PHE A 65 -11.71 -8.42 7.82
CA PHE A 65 -10.50 -7.90 8.46
C PHE A 65 -9.58 -7.12 7.51
N TYR A 66 -9.33 -7.66 6.31
CA TYR A 66 -8.42 -7.08 5.34
C TYR A 66 -9.22 -6.55 4.15
N PRO A 67 -9.11 -5.26 3.81
CA PRO A 67 -9.78 -4.74 2.64
C PRO A 67 -9.20 -5.31 1.33
N PRO A 68 -9.98 -5.26 0.23
CA PRO A 68 -9.70 -6.06 -0.96
C PRO A 68 -8.72 -5.41 -1.94
N LEU A 69 -8.25 -4.18 -1.70
CA LEU A 69 -7.58 -3.39 -2.74
C LEU A 69 -6.32 -4.06 -3.28
N VAL A 70 -5.39 -4.48 -2.42
CA VAL A 70 -4.13 -5.08 -2.88
C VAL A 70 -4.35 -6.46 -3.52
N PRO A 71 -5.10 -7.41 -2.92
CA PRO A 71 -5.39 -8.69 -3.59
C PRO A 71 -6.10 -8.51 -4.94
N CYS A 72 -7.02 -7.56 -5.06
CA CYS A 72 -7.71 -7.30 -6.32
C CYS A 72 -6.87 -6.50 -7.34
N ALA A 73 -5.94 -5.65 -6.89
CA ALA A 73 -4.96 -5.06 -7.79
C ALA A 73 -4.01 -6.15 -8.33
N ALA A 74 -3.57 -7.05 -7.46
CA ALA A 74 -2.74 -8.20 -7.83
C ALA A 74 -3.47 -9.15 -8.78
N SER A 75 -4.80 -9.29 -8.68
CA SER A 75 -5.57 -10.16 -9.57
C SER A 75 -5.60 -9.66 -11.02
N LEU A 76 -5.42 -8.36 -11.24
CA LEU A 76 -5.24 -7.80 -12.59
C LEU A 76 -3.88 -8.19 -13.18
N VAL A 77 -2.82 -8.19 -12.37
CA VAL A 77 -1.49 -8.68 -12.75
C VAL A 77 -1.53 -10.19 -12.99
N TYR A 78 -2.26 -10.94 -12.17
CA TYR A 78 -2.43 -12.38 -12.27
C TYR A 78 -2.99 -12.82 -13.62
N ARG A 79 -3.89 -12.05 -14.22
CA ARG A 79 -4.43 -12.34 -15.56
C ARG A 79 -3.38 -12.28 -16.67
N LEU A 80 -2.23 -11.65 -16.43
CA LEU A 80 -1.17 -11.46 -17.43
C LEU A 80 0.04 -12.38 -17.21
N LEU A 81 0.13 -13.03 -16.05
CA LEU A 81 1.30 -13.81 -15.64
C LEU A 81 0.98 -15.31 -15.56
N PRO A 82 1.99 -16.18 -15.73
CA PRO A 82 1.77 -17.63 -15.83
C PRO A 82 1.42 -18.30 -14.50
N SER A 83 1.64 -17.64 -13.36
CA SER A 83 1.33 -18.20 -12.04
C SER A 83 0.91 -17.12 -11.06
N ASP A 84 0.19 -17.55 -10.03
CA ASP A 84 -0.20 -16.76 -8.87
C ASP A 84 1.02 -16.25 -8.10
N ALA A 85 2.01 -17.11 -7.84
CA ALA A 85 3.25 -16.74 -7.18
C ALA A 85 3.98 -15.60 -7.92
N ALA A 86 4.09 -15.69 -9.26
CA ALA A 86 4.71 -14.63 -10.07
C ALA A 86 3.88 -13.33 -10.01
N ALA A 87 2.56 -13.42 -10.04
CA ALA A 87 1.67 -12.26 -9.96
C ALA A 87 1.76 -11.54 -8.62
N GLY A 88 1.74 -12.28 -7.51
CA GLY A 88 1.96 -11.73 -6.18
C GLY A 88 3.32 -11.03 -6.11
N GLN A 89 4.36 -11.71 -6.57
CA GLN A 89 5.74 -11.21 -6.56
C GLN A 89 5.91 -9.91 -7.36
N VAL A 90 5.43 -9.87 -8.60
CA VAL A 90 5.47 -8.67 -9.44
C VAL A 90 4.67 -7.54 -8.80
N THR A 91 3.51 -7.84 -8.20
CA THR A 91 2.72 -6.82 -7.50
C THR A 91 3.50 -6.16 -6.36
N ILE A 92 4.20 -6.95 -5.54
CA ILE A 92 5.03 -6.41 -4.45
C ILE A 92 6.19 -5.56 -5.00
N LEU A 93 6.83 -5.99 -6.09
CA LEU A 93 7.88 -5.19 -6.75
C LEU A 93 7.32 -3.87 -7.32
N LEU A 94 6.11 -3.86 -7.86
CA LEU A 94 5.47 -2.60 -8.27
C LEU A 94 5.28 -1.65 -7.09
N PHE A 95 4.84 -2.16 -5.93
CA PHE A 95 4.74 -1.35 -4.71
C PHE A 95 6.11 -0.92 -4.16
N LEU A 96 7.16 -1.73 -4.29
CA LEU A 96 8.53 -1.31 -4.00
C LEU A 96 8.91 -0.09 -4.85
N GLY A 97 8.65 -0.14 -6.16
CA GLY A 97 8.90 0.98 -7.07
C GLY A 97 8.13 2.24 -6.67
N VAL A 98 6.84 2.10 -6.34
CA VAL A 98 6.03 3.21 -5.81
C VAL A 98 6.63 3.77 -4.52
N GLY A 99 7.05 2.92 -3.59
CA GLY A 99 7.67 3.33 -2.33
C GLY A 99 9.00 4.06 -2.54
N MET A 100 9.86 3.58 -3.44
CA MET A 100 11.11 4.23 -3.81
C MET A 100 10.85 5.62 -4.41
N VAL A 101 9.93 5.73 -5.37
CA VAL A 101 9.58 7.01 -6.00
C VAL A 101 8.96 7.96 -4.98
N ALA A 102 8.03 7.50 -4.15
CA ALA A 102 7.39 8.31 -3.12
C ALA A 102 8.40 8.81 -2.08
N THR A 103 9.31 7.95 -1.62
CA THR A 103 10.37 8.30 -0.67
C THR A 103 11.33 9.32 -1.28
N TYR A 104 11.73 9.13 -2.54
CA TYR A 104 12.55 10.10 -3.25
C TYR A 104 11.84 11.46 -3.37
N LEU A 105 10.59 11.49 -3.84
CA LEU A 105 9.82 12.72 -4.01
C LEU A 105 9.56 13.45 -2.69
N LEU A 106 9.33 12.70 -1.61
CA LEU A 106 9.22 13.24 -0.26
C LEU A 106 10.56 13.82 0.20
N GLY A 107 11.66 13.10 0.03
CA GLY A 107 13.01 13.57 0.34
C GLY A 107 13.38 14.86 -0.42
N ARG A 108 12.97 14.97 -1.70
CA ARG A 108 13.22 16.14 -2.54
C ARG A 108 12.57 17.42 -2.03
N ARG A 109 11.63 17.34 -1.08
CA ARG A 109 11.05 18.52 -0.42
C ARG A 109 11.98 19.13 0.63
N PHE A 110 12.92 18.36 1.17
CA PHE A 110 13.74 18.75 2.31
C PHE A 110 15.25 18.65 2.03
N PHE A 111 15.66 17.83 1.04
CA PHE A 111 17.05 17.50 0.76
C PHE A 111 17.40 17.58 -0.73
N ASP A 112 18.71 17.55 -1.03
CA ASP A 112 19.24 17.53 -2.39
C ASP A 112 18.95 16.19 -3.10
N PRO A 113 19.13 16.10 -4.43
CA PRO A 113 18.82 14.88 -5.19
C PRO A 113 19.59 13.64 -4.73
N THR A 114 20.84 13.81 -4.28
CA THR A 114 21.69 12.68 -3.86
C THR A 114 21.18 12.11 -2.54
N ALA A 115 20.96 12.95 -1.53
CA ALA A 115 20.41 12.53 -0.24
C ALA A 115 19.02 11.91 -0.38
N SER A 116 18.18 12.48 -1.26
CA SER A 116 16.84 11.94 -1.54
C SER A 116 16.89 10.57 -2.20
N ALA A 117 17.83 10.37 -3.14
CA ALA A 117 18.02 9.07 -3.78
C ALA A 117 18.57 8.04 -2.78
N ALA A 118 19.51 8.44 -1.92
CA ALA A 118 20.02 7.60 -0.84
C ALA A 118 18.89 7.14 0.10
N ALA A 119 17.97 8.03 0.49
CA ALA A 119 16.81 7.66 1.30
C ALA A 119 15.91 6.61 0.62
N ALA A 120 15.66 6.75 -0.68
CA ALA A 120 14.88 5.77 -1.45
C ALA A 120 15.60 4.42 -1.59
N VAL A 121 16.93 4.42 -1.73
CA VAL A 121 17.73 3.19 -1.70
C VAL A 121 17.66 2.54 -0.32
N MET A 122 17.85 3.31 0.75
CA MET A 122 17.74 2.81 2.13
C MET A 122 16.37 2.21 2.42
N PHE A 123 15.29 2.82 1.93
CA PHE A 123 13.95 2.24 1.99
C PHE A 123 13.91 0.88 1.29
N ALA A 124 14.40 0.80 0.05
CA ALA A 124 14.33 -0.41 -0.76
C ALA A 124 15.21 -1.57 -0.23
N THR A 125 16.31 -1.24 0.46
CA THR A 125 17.26 -2.21 0.99
C THR A 125 17.11 -2.43 2.50
N ALA A 126 16.11 -1.82 3.14
CA ALA A 126 15.84 -2.08 4.55
C ALA A 126 15.52 -3.58 4.73
N PRO A 127 16.08 -4.27 5.75
CA PRO A 127 15.97 -5.72 5.88
C PRO A 127 14.53 -6.25 5.79
N PHE A 128 13.58 -5.57 6.43
CA PHE A 128 12.17 -5.97 6.39
C PHE A 128 11.51 -5.69 5.03
N VAL A 129 11.95 -4.66 4.29
CA VAL A 129 11.47 -4.40 2.93
C VAL A 129 11.97 -5.48 1.99
N VAL A 130 13.24 -5.87 2.09
CA VAL A 130 13.79 -7.00 1.32
C VAL A 130 13.09 -8.31 1.68
N PHE A 131 12.82 -8.56 2.95
CA PHE A 131 12.01 -9.72 3.34
C PHE A 131 10.61 -9.66 2.73
N SER A 132 9.97 -8.49 2.76
CA SER A 132 8.64 -8.28 2.19
C SER A 132 8.64 -8.43 0.68
N THR A 133 9.74 -8.11 -0.02
CA THR A 133 9.81 -8.30 -1.47
C THR A 133 9.81 -9.77 -1.84
N LEU A 134 10.13 -10.71 -0.95
CA LEU A 134 10.06 -12.15 -1.26
C LEU A 134 8.70 -12.77 -0.96
N ASN A 135 7.75 -11.98 -0.44
CA ASN A 135 6.58 -12.49 0.26
C ASN A 135 5.34 -11.66 -0.08
N PHE A 136 4.29 -12.28 -0.63
CA PHE A 136 3.06 -11.55 -0.95
C PHE A 136 2.31 -11.14 0.33
N GLN A 137 2.53 -9.90 0.77
CA GLN A 137 1.97 -9.34 1.99
C GLN A 137 1.62 -7.86 1.83
N LEU A 138 0.82 -7.34 2.76
CA LEU A 138 0.25 -6.00 2.67
C LEU A 138 1.16 -4.90 3.26
N ASP A 139 2.23 -5.27 3.97
CA ASP A 139 3.05 -4.30 4.72
C ASP A 139 3.91 -3.41 3.82
N LEU A 140 4.55 -3.95 2.78
CA LEU A 140 5.26 -3.13 1.79
C LEU A 140 4.32 -2.23 0.97
N PRO A 141 3.19 -2.73 0.42
CA PRO A 141 2.17 -1.88 -0.16
C PRO A 141 1.72 -0.74 0.76
N LEU A 142 1.46 -1.05 2.04
CA LEU A 142 1.07 -0.07 3.04
C LEU A 142 2.13 1.01 3.25
N ALA A 143 3.40 0.61 3.38
CA ALA A 143 4.53 1.53 3.56
C ALA A 143 4.71 2.45 2.34
N ALA A 144 4.61 1.90 1.13
CA ALA A 144 4.69 2.65 -0.11
C ALA A 144 3.57 3.70 -0.22
N VAL A 145 2.33 3.31 0.09
CA VAL A 145 1.18 4.22 0.07
C VAL A 145 1.27 5.25 1.19
N ALA A 146 1.80 4.92 2.37
CA ALA A 146 2.06 5.87 3.45
C ALA A 146 3.07 6.95 3.03
N ALA A 147 4.20 6.57 2.43
CA ALA A 147 5.17 7.51 1.90
C ALA A 147 4.56 8.42 0.82
N LEU A 148 3.76 7.84 -0.09
CA LEU A 148 3.05 8.59 -1.13
C LEU A 148 2.03 9.56 -0.53
N PHE A 149 1.28 9.12 0.48
CA PHE A 149 0.30 9.95 1.18
C PHE A 149 0.96 11.17 1.81
N LEU A 150 2.08 11.02 2.51
CA LEU A 150 2.82 12.13 3.10
C LEU A 150 3.30 13.12 2.03
N TYR A 151 3.81 12.62 0.92
CA TYR A 151 4.21 13.46 -0.21
C TYR A 151 3.01 14.26 -0.74
N VAL A 152 1.89 13.61 -1.06
CA VAL A 152 0.68 14.24 -1.60
C VAL A 152 0.05 15.22 -0.60
N LEU A 153 0.05 14.88 0.68
CA LEU A 153 -0.45 15.73 1.75
C LEU A 153 0.33 17.04 1.83
N LEU A 154 1.66 17.00 1.71
CA LEU A 154 2.51 18.19 1.66
C LEU A 154 2.31 19.05 0.40
N ARG A 155 1.72 18.51 -0.67
CA ARG A 155 1.35 19.27 -1.88
C ARG A 155 0.06 20.06 -1.73
N THR A 156 -0.74 19.79 -0.70
CA THR A 156 -1.98 20.52 -0.45
C THR A 156 -1.74 21.97 -0.03
N GLU A 157 -0.52 22.28 0.45
CA GLU A 157 -0.16 23.56 1.06
C GLU A 157 -1.14 23.96 2.17
N GLU A 158 -1.34 23.05 3.12
CA GLU A 158 -2.32 23.18 4.22
C GLU A 158 -3.75 23.29 3.69
N PHE A 159 -4.10 22.39 2.77
CA PHE A 159 -5.43 22.32 2.13
C PHE A 159 -5.87 23.63 1.47
N ARG A 160 -4.96 24.29 0.75
CA ARG A 160 -5.29 25.43 -0.14
C ARG A 160 -5.64 24.97 -1.55
N SER A 161 -5.17 23.81 -1.97
CA SER A 161 -5.40 23.27 -3.32
C SER A 161 -6.45 22.17 -3.35
N ILE A 162 -7.54 22.37 -4.10
CA ILE A 162 -8.59 21.35 -4.29
C ILE A 162 -8.03 20.09 -4.98
N PRO A 163 -7.31 20.17 -6.13
CA PRO A 163 -6.78 18.98 -6.79
C PRO A 163 -5.90 18.12 -5.88
N TRP A 164 -4.99 18.74 -5.12
CA TRP A 164 -4.14 18.01 -4.17
C TRP A 164 -4.91 17.47 -2.97
N SER A 165 -5.96 18.15 -2.52
CA SER A 165 -6.82 17.64 -1.44
C SER A 165 -7.65 16.44 -1.90
N VAL A 166 -8.16 16.45 -3.13
CA VAL A 166 -8.78 15.27 -3.76
C VAL A 166 -7.77 14.13 -3.87
N ALA A 167 -6.53 14.41 -4.29
CA ALA A 167 -5.48 13.40 -4.33
C ALA A 167 -5.16 12.81 -2.94
N VAL A 168 -5.15 13.63 -1.88
CA VAL A 168 -5.07 13.13 -0.48
C VAL A 168 -6.23 12.19 -0.17
N GLY A 169 -7.45 12.53 -0.59
CA GLY A 169 -8.62 11.68 -0.40
C GLY A 169 -8.48 10.32 -1.09
N VAL A 170 -8.04 10.31 -2.35
CA VAL A 170 -7.81 9.08 -3.13
C VAL A 170 -6.70 8.23 -2.52
N VAL A 171 -5.52 8.80 -2.27
CA VAL A 171 -4.38 8.05 -1.72
C VAL A 171 -4.67 7.59 -0.29
N GLY A 172 -5.38 8.40 0.50
CA GLY A 172 -5.84 8.03 1.84
C GLY A 172 -6.80 6.84 1.80
N ALA A 173 -7.74 6.81 0.84
CA ALA A 173 -8.61 5.67 0.64
C ALA A 173 -7.84 4.43 0.17
N VAL A 174 -6.89 4.57 -0.75
CA VAL A 174 -6.00 3.47 -1.16
C VAL A 174 -5.25 2.89 0.04
N GLY A 175 -4.76 3.73 0.95
CA GLY A 175 -4.06 3.30 2.16
C GLY A 175 -4.97 2.54 3.13
N LEU A 176 -6.14 3.10 3.44
CA LEU A 176 -7.14 2.45 4.30
C LEU A 176 -7.64 1.13 3.71
N LEU A 177 -7.89 1.09 2.40
CA LEU A 177 -8.30 -0.10 1.67
C LEU A 177 -7.14 -1.08 1.40
N THR A 178 -5.90 -0.70 1.69
CA THR A 178 -4.77 -1.63 1.75
C THR A 178 -4.78 -2.36 3.09
N LYS A 179 -4.72 -1.62 4.20
CA LYS A 179 -4.69 -2.20 5.56
C LYS A 179 -5.11 -1.13 6.59
N PRO A 180 -6.08 -1.40 7.50
CA PRO A 180 -6.57 -0.39 8.45
C PRO A 180 -5.50 0.33 9.30
N PRO A 181 -4.40 -0.34 9.72
CA PRO A 181 -3.22 0.31 10.32
C PRO A 181 -2.65 1.54 9.60
N PHE A 182 -2.96 1.76 8.31
CA PHE A 182 -2.63 3.00 7.59
C PHE A 182 -2.96 4.27 8.38
N ALA A 183 -4.08 4.26 9.10
CA ALA A 183 -4.56 5.40 9.87
C ALA A 183 -3.53 5.91 10.90
N VAL A 184 -2.72 5.01 11.47
CA VAL A 184 -1.66 5.37 12.44
C VAL A 184 -0.62 6.30 11.81
N PHE A 185 -0.27 6.06 10.54
CA PHE A 185 0.71 6.86 9.82
C PHE A 185 0.10 8.12 9.18
N ALA A 186 -1.18 8.07 8.81
CA ALA A 186 -1.85 9.13 8.07
C ALA A 186 -2.50 10.19 8.96
N LEU A 187 -3.15 9.80 10.07
CA LEU A 187 -3.97 10.71 10.88
C LEU A 187 -3.15 11.84 11.53
N PRO A 188 -2.02 11.59 12.24
CA PRO A 188 -1.29 12.67 12.89
C PRO A 188 -0.85 13.79 11.94
N PRO A 189 -0.18 13.52 10.80
CA PRO A 189 0.23 14.58 9.89
C PRO A 189 -0.97 15.22 9.16
N ALA A 190 -2.03 14.47 8.86
CA ALA A 190 -3.23 15.01 8.23
C ALA A 190 -3.94 16.02 9.16
N LEU A 191 -4.11 15.69 10.43
CA LEU A 191 -4.70 16.60 11.42
C LEU A 191 -3.85 17.85 11.62
N TRP A 192 -2.53 17.69 11.69
CA TRP A 192 -1.59 18.81 11.79
C TRP A 192 -1.75 19.79 10.62
N LEU A 193 -1.78 19.29 9.39
CA LEU A 193 -1.89 20.13 8.19
C LEU A 193 -3.32 20.61 7.89
N ALA A 194 -4.35 19.97 8.46
CA ALA A 194 -5.74 20.41 8.37
C ALA A 194 -6.04 21.59 9.31
N TRP A 195 -5.31 21.70 10.43
CA TRP A 195 -5.56 22.72 11.46
C TRP A 195 -5.58 24.16 10.92
N PRO A 196 -4.62 24.61 10.08
CA PRO A 196 -4.66 25.95 9.50
C PRO A 196 -5.89 26.21 8.61
N ALA A 197 -6.35 25.23 7.85
CA ALA A 197 -7.52 25.36 6.98
C ALA A 197 -8.82 25.57 7.78
N VAL A 198 -8.96 24.86 8.90
CA VAL A 198 -10.07 25.02 9.85
C VAL A 198 -10.01 26.40 10.51
N ARG A 199 -8.84 26.83 11.01
CA ARG A 199 -8.67 28.16 11.63
C ARG A 199 -8.98 29.32 10.69
N ARG A 200 -8.63 29.18 9.41
CA ARG A 200 -8.94 30.18 8.36
C ARG A 200 -10.42 30.22 7.97
N ARG A 201 -11.25 29.30 8.47
CA ARG A 201 -12.65 29.10 8.06
C ARG A 201 -12.82 28.95 6.54
N ARG A 202 -11.84 28.33 5.88
CA ARG A 202 -11.88 27.98 4.45
C ARG A 202 -11.64 26.48 4.26
N PRO A 203 -12.49 25.59 4.82
CA PRO A 203 -12.25 24.16 4.80
C PRO A 203 -12.59 23.49 3.45
N GLY A 204 -12.99 24.24 2.41
CA GLY A 204 -13.47 23.68 1.14
C GLY A 204 -12.58 22.57 0.54
N PRO A 205 -11.26 22.80 0.35
CA PRO A 205 -10.38 21.76 -0.18
C PRO A 205 -10.25 20.56 0.77
N LEU A 206 -10.14 20.80 2.09
CA LEU A 206 -10.13 19.74 3.11
C LEU A 206 -11.40 18.87 3.03
N LEU A 207 -12.57 19.50 2.94
CA LEU A 207 -13.85 18.81 2.82
C LEU A 207 -13.95 18.01 1.52
N ALA A 208 -13.44 18.54 0.40
CA ALA A 208 -13.40 17.81 -0.86
C ALA A 208 -12.54 16.54 -0.76
N GLY A 209 -11.36 16.63 -0.13
CA GLY A 209 -10.51 15.47 0.14
C GLY A 209 -11.17 14.44 1.06
N ALA A 210 -11.78 14.92 2.16
CA ALA A 210 -12.50 14.07 3.10
C ALA A 210 -13.70 13.37 2.45
N ALA A 211 -14.47 14.08 1.62
CA ALA A 211 -15.61 13.51 0.89
C ALA A 211 -15.18 12.38 -0.05
N VAL A 212 -14.09 12.57 -0.81
CA VAL A 212 -13.55 11.53 -1.70
C VAL A 212 -13.06 10.31 -0.91
N LEU A 213 -12.34 10.54 0.20
CA LEU A 213 -11.88 9.45 1.08
C LEU A 213 -13.06 8.62 1.59
N LEU A 214 -14.07 9.30 2.13
CA LEU A 214 -15.27 8.65 2.66
C LEU A 214 -16.03 7.89 1.57
N ALA A 215 -16.26 8.51 0.41
CA ALA A 215 -16.97 7.87 -0.70
C ALA A 215 -16.30 6.56 -1.16
N LEU A 216 -14.97 6.53 -1.20
CA LEU A 216 -14.21 5.35 -1.62
C LEU A 216 -14.10 4.29 -0.51
N CYS A 217 -14.04 4.69 0.75
CA CYS A 217 -13.93 3.76 1.88
C CYS A 217 -15.29 3.16 2.30
N LEU A 218 -16.39 3.89 2.10
CA LEU A 218 -17.72 3.52 2.59
C LEU A 218 -18.19 2.13 2.12
N PRO A 219 -17.99 1.70 0.87
CA PRO A 219 -18.46 0.38 0.42
C PRO A 219 -17.90 -0.79 1.23
N TRP A 220 -16.67 -0.67 1.75
CA TRP A 220 -16.06 -1.73 2.56
C TRP A 220 -16.18 -1.47 4.07
N TYR A 221 -15.85 -0.26 4.52
CA TYR A 221 -15.90 0.08 5.95
C TYR A 221 -17.34 0.21 6.48
N GLY A 222 -18.28 0.69 5.67
CA GLY A 222 -19.68 0.90 6.05
C GLY A 222 -20.38 -0.40 6.44
N LEU A 223 -20.12 -1.48 5.70
CA LEU A 223 -20.63 -2.84 6.02
C LEU A 223 -20.15 -3.35 7.39
N ARG A 224 -19.12 -2.72 7.99
CA ARG A 224 -18.40 -3.23 9.17
C ARG A 224 -18.35 -2.23 10.33
N ALA A 225 -18.98 -1.06 10.19
CA ALA A 225 -18.89 0.05 11.14
C ALA A 225 -19.28 -0.35 12.58
N PHE A 226 -20.19 -1.32 12.73
CA PHE A 226 -20.69 -1.80 14.02
C PHE A 226 -19.96 -3.05 14.57
N GLY A 227 -18.98 -3.63 13.85
CA GLY A 227 -18.34 -4.90 14.23
C GLY A 227 -16.81 -4.91 14.25
N LEU A 228 -16.16 -3.89 13.69
CA LEU A 228 -14.69 -3.78 13.61
C LEU A 228 -13.95 -3.96 14.94
N PRO A 229 -14.35 -3.31 16.06
CA PRO A 229 -13.66 -3.47 17.35
C PRO A 229 -13.72 -4.91 17.88
N ALA A 230 -14.88 -5.57 17.77
CA ALA A 230 -15.05 -6.95 18.21
C ALA A 230 -14.26 -7.95 17.35
N GLN A 231 -14.15 -7.69 16.05
CA GLN A 231 -13.37 -8.52 15.12
C GLN A 231 -11.87 -8.39 15.35
N LEU A 232 -11.37 -7.18 15.66
CA LEU A 232 -9.98 -6.95 16.02
C LEU A 232 -9.58 -7.72 17.29
N LEU A 233 -10.46 -7.73 18.30
CA LEU A 233 -10.23 -8.40 19.58
C LEU A 233 -10.32 -9.94 19.50
N ASN A 234 -11.18 -10.49 18.65
CA ASN A 234 -11.44 -11.93 18.61
C ASN A 234 -10.39 -12.74 17.80
N ARG A 235 -9.68 -12.10 16.86
CA ARG A 235 -8.74 -12.79 15.95
C ARG A 235 -7.32 -12.92 16.49
N SER A 236 -6.84 -11.99 17.31
CA SER A 236 -5.43 -11.95 17.75
C SER A 236 -4.98 -13.20 18.52
N PHE A 237 -5.91 -14.01 19.03
CA PHE A 237 -5.61 -15.20 19.83
C PHE A 237 -6.00 -16.55 19.22
N ARG A 238 -6.99 -16.60 18.31
CA ARG A 238 -7.53 -17.90 17.83
C ARG A 238 -6.91 -18.39 16.52
N GLN A 239 -6.78 -17.51 15.52
CA GLN A 239 -6.36 -17.95 14.18
C GLN A 239 -4.90 -18.39 14.13
N ALA A 240 -4.02 -17.74 14.91
CA ALA A 240 -2.61 -18.15 15.03
C ALA A 240 -2.46 -19.51 15.73
N ALA A 241 -3.36 -19.84 16.66
CA ALA A 241 -3.35 -21.13 17.36
C ALA A 241 -3.85 -22.28 16.47
N GLU A 242 -4.78 -22.00 15.55
CA GLU A 242 -5.37 -23.00 14.64
C GLU A 242 -4.45 -23.36 13.45
N GLN A 243 -3.61 -22.43 12.99
CA GLN A 243 -2.80 -22.63 11.78
C GLN A 243 -1.52 -23.47 12.01
N GLY A 244 -1.04 -23.58 13.25
CA GLY A 244 0.18 -24.32 13.58
C GLY A 244 1.45 -23.80 12.89
N SER A 245 2.54 -24.56 13.02
CA SER A 245 3.80 -24.27 12.32
C SER A 245 3.82 -24.93 10.94
N PRO A 246 4.29 -24.24 9.89
CA PRO A 246 4.47 -24.83 8.59
C PRO A 246 5.59 -25.87 8.68
N PRO A 247 5.55 -26.92 7.83
CA PRO A 247 6.65 -27.86 7.73
C PRO A 247 7.94 -27.12 7.33
N VAL A 248 9.04 -27.43 8.03
CA VAL A 248 10.36 -26.79 7.88
C VAL A 248 11.12 -27.35 6.68
#